data_AF-A0A958N3S4-F1
#
_entry.id   AF-A0A958N3S4-F1
#
_cell.length_a   1.000
_cell.length_b   1.000
_cell.length_c   1.000
_cell.angle_alpha   90.00
_cell.angle_beta   90.00
_cell.angle_gamma   90.00
#
_symmetry.space_group_name_H-M   'P 1'
#
loop_
_entity.id
_entity.type
_entity.pdbx_description
1 polymer ?
#
loop_
_entity_poly.entity_id
_entity_poly.type
_entity_poly.pdbx_seq_one_letter_code
_entity_poly.pdbx_strand_id
1 'polypeptide(L)'
;MKLYRFLIIYLFKLLSLPLAQTTVLLFLLFPLKFVCASEPGRISISIYKQNQTFKNFNVELNNKTFQTDEDGVLVQSFPEGIVQLKITHPDGEKVIEKNISVVSHLDTFVLINFDKDQVHFDINAPKVYEVEDKIENSVLFKGKVIAIGQEQELAGVKVFVKGLSQNATTNYRGEFELKVPKGKVLMSLSHSSYNTLSQEIEVNDDEQVFHKISMVPKGLELEDFIVLAPRQRGSVEELIQVRQNSTNVADVMSAEQMSK
;
A
#
# COMPACT_ATOMS: atom_id res chain seq x y z
N MET A 1 6.96 9.09 54.97
CA MET A 1 5.77 8.79 55.80
C MET A 1 5.20 10.04 56.50
N LYS A 2 5.10 11.19 55.80
CA LYS A 2 4.44 12.42 56.31
C LYS A 2 3.35 12.97 55.36
N LEU A 3 3.28 12.51 54.10
CA LEU A 3 2.22 12.91 53.16
C LEU A 3 0.86 12.22 53.41
N TYR A 4 0.85 10.95 53.86
CA TYR A 4 -0.40 10.22 54.09
C TYR A 4 -1.25 10.81 55.24
N ARG A 5 -0.60 11.52 56.17
CA ARG A 5 -1.26 12.13 57.32
C ARG A 5 -2.04 13.41 56.96
N PHE A 6 -1.66 14.09 55.87
CA PHE A 6 -2.41 15.24 55.36
C PHE A 6 -3.63 14.83 54.53
N LEU A 7 -3.55 13.70 53.81
CA LEU A 7 -4.66 13.19 53.00
C LEU A 7 -5.86 12.75 53.87
N ILE A 8 -5.58 12.15 55.03
CA ILE A 8 -6.63 11.66 55.96
C ILE A 8 -7.37 12.82 56.65
N ILE A 9 -6.68 13.95 56.92
CA ILE A 9 -7.31 15.13 57.53
C ILE A 9 -8.25 15.83 56.53
N TYR A 10 -7.89 15.87 55.24
CA TYR A 10 -8.76 16.42 54.21
C TYR A 10 -9.98 15.54 53.94
N LEU A 11 -9.84 14.21 54.02
CA LEU A 11 -10.95 13.28 53.84
C LEU A 11 -12.01 13.41 54.95
N PHE A 12 -11.59 13.71 56.18
CA PHE A 12 -12.51 13.83 57.33
C PHE A 12 -13.23 15.19 57.39
N LYS A 13 -12.61 16.26 56.87
CA LYS A 13 -13.22 17.61 56.83
C LYS A 13 -14.26 17.76 55.70
N LEU A 14 -14.26 16.85 54.73
CA LEU A 14 -15.29 16.79 53.69
C LEU A 14 -16.61 16.16 54.17
N LEU A 15 -16.60 15.45 55.31
CA LEU A 15 -17.73 14.69 55.83
C LEU A 15 -18.65 15.49 56.77
N SER A 16 -18.32 16.76 57.08
CA SER A 16 -19.07 17.58 58.05
C SER A 16 -19.73 18.83 57.46
N LEU A 17 -19.95 18.88 56.13
CA LEU A 17 -20.60 20.01 55.48
C LEU A 17 -22.08 19.69 55.18
N PRO A 18 -23.00 20.65 55.40
CA PRO A 18 -24.44 20.43 55.29
C PRO A 18 -24.85 20.01 53.88
N LEU A 19 -25.80 19.08 53.82
CA LEU A 19 -26.24 18.25 52.69
C LEU A 19 -26.80 18.98 51.45
N ALA A 20 -26.65 20.31 51.32
CA ALA A 20 -27.36 21.11 50.33
C ALA A 20 -26.47 21.76 49.23
N GLN A 21 -25.15 21.56 49.24
CA GLN A 21 -24.25 22.22 48.27
C GLN A 21 -23.23 21.31 47.56
N THR A 22 -23.28 19.99 47.76
CA THR A 22 -22.30 19.06 47.16
C THR A 22 -22.65 18.58 45.75
N THR A 23 -23.81 18.94 45.20
CA THR A 23 -24.26 18.47 43.87
C THR A 23 -23.66 19.22 42.69
N VAL A 24 -22.93 20.34 42.89
CA VAL A 24 -22.44 21.18 41.78
C VAL A 24 -20.94 21.04 41.50
N LEU A 25 -20.16 20.35 42.35
CA LEU A 25 -18.70 20.30 42.22
C LEU A 25 -18.12 18.89 41.94
N LEU A 26 -18.83 18.06 41.17
CA LEU A 26 -18.32 16.77 40.69
C LEU A 26 -18.55 16.58 39.17
N PHE A 27 -18.50 17.67 38.40
CA PHE A 27 -18.55 17.61 36.93
C PHE A 27 -17.28 18.18 36.25
N LEU A 28 -16.27 18.58 37.04
CA LEU A 28 -15.09 19.33 36.55
C LEU A 28 -13.77 18.56 36.72
N LEU A 29 -13.83 17.23 36.64
CA LEU A 29 -12.64 16.36 36.62
C LEU A 29 -12.88 15.07 35.82
N PHE A 30 -13.77 15.11 34.83
CA PHE A 30 -13.69 14.14 33.74
C PHE A 30 -12.62 14.67 32.78
N PRO A 31 -11.41 14.06 32.70
CA PRO A 31 -10.52 14.38 31.61
C PRO A 31 -11.31 14.14 30.32
N LEU A 32 -11.52 15.21 29.55
CA LEU A 32 -11.89 15.11 28.15
C LEU A 32 -10.78 14.24 27.54
N LYS A 33 -11.03 12.94 27.45
CA LYS A 33 -10.26 12.10 26.54
C LYS A 33 -10.61 12.66 25.18
N PHE A 34 -9.74 13.53 24.67
CA PHE A 34 -9.62 13.73 23.24
C PHE A 34 -9.28 12.34 22.69
N VAL A 35 -10.32 11.58 22.39
CA VAL A 35 -10.23 10.50 21.42
C VAL A 35 -9.80 11.25 20.17
N CYS A 36 -8.53 11.08 19.80
CA CYS A 36 -8.03 11.50 18.51
C CYS A 36 -8.84 10.68 17.50
N ALA A 37 -9.99 11.21 17.08
CA ALA A 37 -10.80 10.58 16.06
C ALA A 37 -9.98 10.71 14.79
N SER A 38 -9.30 9.64 14.37
CA SER A 38 -8.66 9.60 13.07
C SER A 38 -9.71 9.99 12.04
N GLU A 39 -9.37 10.87 11.09
CA GLU A 39 -10.35 11.24 10.08
C GLU A 39 -10.81 9.98 9.34
N PRO A 40 -12.12 9.83 9.08
CA PRO A 40 -12.64 8.60 8.50
C PRO A 40 -12.07 8.38 7.09
N GLY A 41 -11.82 7.12 6.74
CA GLY A 41 -11.62 6.72 5.35
C GLY A 41 -12.94 6.72 4.59
N ARG A 42 -12.89 6.78 3.25
CA ARG A 42 -14.10 6.73 2.41
C ARG A 42 -14.21 5.38 1.73
N ILE A 43 -15.41 4.82 1.73
CA ILE A 43 -15.77 3.64 0.96
C ILE A 43 -16.65 4.10 -0.19
N SER A 44 -16.27 3.77 -1.43
CA SER A 44 -17.08 3.96 -2.62
C SER A 44 -17.44 2.60 -3.20
N ILE A 45 -18.74 2.30 -3.28
CA ILE A 45 -19.28 1.03 -3.77
C ILE A 45 -20.05 1.33 -5.04
N SER A 46 -19.66 0.69 -6.14
CA SER A 46 -20.36 0.78 -7.43
C SER A 46 -20.99 -0.57 -7.75
N ILE A 47 -22.29 -0.57 -8.08
CA ILE A 47 -23.05 -1.79 -8.29
C ILE A 47 -23.64 -1.81 -9.70
N TYR A 48 -23.37 -2.91 -10.40
CA TYR A 48 -23.86 -3.17 -11.75
C TYR A 48 -24.64 -4.48 -11.80
N LYS A 49 -25.67 -4.54 -12.65
CA LYS A 49 -26.37 -5.77 -13.03
C LYS A 49 -26.39 -5.86 -14.56
N GLN A 50 -25.85 -6.94 -15.12
CA GLN A 50 -25.78 -7.14 -16.57
C GLN A 50 -25.20 -5.92 -17.31
N ASN A 51 -24.12 -5.35 -16.76
CA ASN A 51 -23.42 -4.18 -17.30
C ASN A 51 -24.22 -2.86 -17.29
N GLN A 52 -25.27 -2.75 -16.47
CA GLN A 52 -26.03 -1.52 -16.21
C GLN A 52 -25.95 -1.12 -14.74
N THR A 53 -25.99 0.18 -14.44
CA THR A 53 -25.96 0.67 -13.06
C THR A 53 -27.19 0.19 -12.29
N PHE A 54 -26.99 -0.22 -11.05
CA PHE A 54 -28.07 -0.75 -10.22
C PHE A 54 -28.45 0.25 -9.12
N LYS A 55 -29.45 1.08 -9.42
CA LYS A 55 -29.94 2.11 -8.48
C LYS A 55 -30.75 1.52 -7.32
N ASN A 56 -30.81 2.27 -6.21
CA ASN A 56 -31.61 1.96 -5.02
C ASN A 56 -31.35 0.55 -4.45
N PHE A 57 -30.15 0.02 -4.68
CA PHE A 57 -29.77 -1.29 -4.20
C PHE A 57 -29.37 -1.20 -2.73
N ASN A 58 -29.93 -2.09 -1.90
CA ASN A 58 -29.65 -2.10 -0.46
C ASN A 58 -28.28 -2.73 -0.18
N VAL A 59 -27.41 -1.95 0.45
CA VAL A 59 -26.08 -2.35 0.90
C VAL A 59 -26.02 -2.22 2.41
N GLU A 60 -25.65 -3.28 3.11
CA GLU A 60 -25.47 -3.27 4.56
C GLU A 60 -23.97 -3.15 4.89
N LEU A 61 -23.59 -2.12 5.64
CA LEU A 61 -22.23 -1.89 6.13
C LEU A 61 -22.25 -1.82 7.66
N ASN A 62 -21.58 -2.75 8.35
CA ASN A 62 -21.60 -2.87 9.82
C ASN A 62 -23.03 -2.76 10.41
N ASN A 63 -23.95 -3.55 9.86
CA ASN A 63 -25.37 -3.61 10.27
C ASN A 63 -26.18 -2.32 10.02
N LYS A 64 -25.64 -1.37 9.23
CA LYS A 64 -26.38 -0.19 8.76
C LYS A 64 -26.69 -0.34 7.28
N THR A 65 -27.95 -0.15 6.91
CA THR A 65 -28.40 -0.24 5.52
C THR A 65 -28.30 1.11 4.83
N PHE A 66 -27.75 1.10 3.63
CA PHE A 66 -27.61 2.23 2.72
C PHE A 66 -28.16 1.84 1.34
N GLN A 67 -28.45 2.84 0.52
CA GLN A 67 -28.92 2.64 -0.85
C GLN A 67 -27.98 3.29 -1.85
N THR A 68 -27.78 2.64 -2.99
CA THR A 68 -27.09 3.25 -4.12
C THR A 68 -27.93 4.36 -4.76
N ASP A 69 -27.26 5.39 -5.27
CA ASP A 69 -27.85 6.51 -5.99
C ASP A 69 -28.31 6.14 -7.41
N GLU A 70 -28.70 7.13 -8.21
CA GLU A 70 -29.15 6.96 -9.60
C GLU A 70 -28.08 6.34 -10.51
N ASP A 71 -26.81 6.55 -10.19
CA ASP A 71 -25.66 6.03 -10.93
C ASP A 71 -25.21 4.65 -10.39
N GLY A 72 -25.96 4.06 -9.44
CA GLY A 72 -25.61 2.78 -8.82
C GLY A 72 -24.40 2.88 -7.89
N VAL A 73 -24.07 4.08 -7.42
CA VAL A 73 -22.93 4.36 -6.55
C VAL A 73 -23.40 4.62 -5.11
N LEU A 74 -22.62 4.17 -4.13
CA LEU A 74 -22.78 4.47 -2.72
C LEU A 74 -21.45 4.95 -2.16
N VAL A 75 -21.42 6.14 -1.57
CA VAL A 75 -20.23 6.69 -0.91
C VAL A 75 -20.51 6.88 0.58
N GLN A 76 -19.67 6.31 1.44
CA GLN A 76 -19.80 6.44 2.89
C GLN A 76 -18.45 6.62 3.59
N SER A 77 -18.44 7.40 4.66
CA SER A 77 -17.26 7.61 5.51
C SER A 77 -17.31 6.68 6.72
N PHE A 78 -16.24 5.90 6.92
CA PHE A 78 -16.09 4.99 8.05
C PHE A 78 -14.78 5.27 8.81
N PRO A 79 -14.76 5.11 10.15
CA PRO A 79 -13.51 5.13 10.88
C PRO A 79 -12.57 4.04 10.37
N GLU A 80 -11.27 4.23 10.58
CA GLU A 80 -10.26 3.23 10.26
C GLU A 80 -10.57 1.90 10.95
N GLY A 81 -10.45 0.79 10.21
CA GLY A 81 -10.74 -0.54 10.71
C GLY A 81 -11.32 -1.48 9.65
N ILE A 82 -11.87 -2.60 10.12
CA ILE A 82 -12.52 -3.59 9.26
C ILE A 82 -14.03 -3.33 9.27
N VAL A 83 -14.60 -3.15 8.08
CA VAL A 83 -16.04 -2.99 7.84
C VAL A 83 -16.58 -4.24 7.17
N GLN A 84 -17.65 -4.81 7.71
CA GLN A 84 -18.37 -5.92 7.10
C GLN A 84 -19.39 -5.37 6.11
N LEU A 85 -19.15 -5.63 4.83
CA LEU A 85 -20.09 -5.43 3.74
C LEU A 85 -20.97 -6.67 3.61
N LYS A 86 -22.28 -6.44 3.55
CA LYS A 86 -23.29 -7.46 3.32
C LYS A 86 -24.27 -6.98 2.26
N ILE A 87 -24.52 -7.83 1.27
CA ILE A 87 -25.47 -7.57 0.19
C ILE A 87 -26.36 -8.78 -0.01
N THR A 88 -27.60 -8.54 -0.41
CA THR A 88 -28.53 -9.59 -0.79
C THR A 88 -28.66 -9.62 -2.30
N HIS A 89 -28.48 -10.80 -2.90
CA HIS A 89 -28.66 -10.99 -4.33
C HIS A 89 -30.04 -10.47 -4.76
N PRO A 90 -30.14 -9.77 -5.90
CA PRO A 90 -31.42 -9.21 -6.37
C PRO A 90 -32.52 -10.24 -6.58
N ASP A 91 -32.16 -11.50 -6.84
CA ASP A 91 -33.14 -12.59 -7.02
C ASP A 91 -33.60 -13.24 -5.70
N GLY A 92 -33.19 -12.69 -4.55
CA GLY A 92 -33.95 -12.82 -3.30
C GLY A 92 -33.49 -13.87 -2.28
N GLU A 93 -32.46 -14.68 -2.54
CA GLU A 93 -32.13 -15.79 -1.62
C GLU A 93 -30.68 -15.84 -1.13
N LYS A 94 -29.74 -15.21 -1.85
CA LYS A 94 -28.31 -15.34 -1.56
C LYS A 94 -27.78 -14.08 -0.88
N VAL A 95 -27.40 -14.19 0.39
CA VAL A 95 -26.68 -13.14 1.12
C VAL A 95 -25.17 -13.36 0.94
N ILE A 96 -24.44 -12.29 0.61
CA ILE A 96 -23.00 -12.31 0.43
C ILE A 96 -22.38 -11.32 1.38
N GLU A 97 -21.39 -11.80 2.14
CA GLU A 97 -20.65 -11.01 3.12
C GLU A 97 -19.16 -10.91 2.74
N LYS A 98 -18.58 -9.73 2.89
CA LYS A 98 -17.17 -9.42 2.63
C LYS A 98 -16.63 -8.49 3.68
N ASN A 99 -15.43 -8.76 4.17
CA ASN A 99 -14.71 -7.85 5.04
C ASN A 99 -13.85 -6.91 4.20
N ILE A 100 -13.93 -5.61 4.48
CA ILE A 100 -13.22 -4.54 3.78
C ILE A 100 -12.39 -3.77 4.81
N SER A 101 -11.12 -3.54 4.50
CA SER A 101 -10.27 -2.66 5.30
C SER A 101 -10.48 -1.21 4.89
N VAL A 102 -10.69 -0.33 5.86
CA VAL A 102 -10.79 1.12 5.70
C VAL A 102 -9.58 1.75 6.35
N VAL A 103 -8.90 2.62 5.60
CA VAL A 103 -7.71 3.35 6.06
C VAL A 103 -8.02 4.83 6.11
N SER A 104 -7.56 5.51 7.17
CA SER A 104 -7.78 6.94 7.36
C SER A 104 -7.27 7.77 6.17
N HIS A 105 -8.06 8.77 5.76
CA HIS A 105 -7.81 9.66 4.61
C HIS A 105 -7.66 8.99 3.23
N LEU A 106 -7.88 7.68 3.13
CA LEU A 106 -7.78 6.95 1.87
C LEU A 106 -9.15 6.43 1.42
N ASP A 107 -9.25 6.22 0.11
CA ASP A 107 -10.43 5.69 -0.52
C ASP A 107 -10.30 4.18 -0.72
N THR A 108 -11.35 3.46 -0.36
CA THR A 108 -11.53 2.05 -0.70
C THR A 108 -12.63 1.93 -1.73
N PHE A 109 -12.30 1.34 -2.87
CA PHE A 109 -13.25 1.14 -3.97
C PHE A 109 -13.72 -0.31 -4.01
N VAL A 110 -15.02 -0.49 -4.13
CA VAL A 110 -15.67 -1.80 -4.26
C VAL A 110 -16.53 -1.78 -5.51
N LEU A 111 -16.26 -2.67 -6.44
CA LEU A 111 -17.07 -2.91 -7.61
C LEU A 111 -17.81 -4.24 -7.44
N ILE A 112 -19.12 -4.21 -7.59
CA ILE A 112 -19.99 -5.38 -7.49
C ILE A 112 -20.72 -5.53 -8.82
N ASN A 113 -20.49 -6.64 -9.52
CA ASN A 113 -21.20 -6.96 -10.75
C ASN A 113 -22.06 -8.22 -10.56
N PHE A 114 -23.36 -8.08 -10.75
CA PHE A 114 -24.33 -9.17 -10.80
C PHE A 114 -24.49 -9.67 -12.23
N ASP A 115 -23.93 -10.84 -12.49
CA ASP A 115 -24.20 -11.63 -13.69
C ASP A 115 -25.31 -12.64 -13.41
N LYS A 116 -25.74 -13.40 -14.44
CA LYS A 116 -26.93 -14.28 -14.35
C LYS A 116 -26.90 -15.27 -13.19
N ASP A 117 -25.72 -15.84 -12.91
CA ASP A 117 -25.55 -16.88 -11.87
C ASP A 117 -24.44 -16.55 -10.85
N GLN A 118 -23.71 -15.44 -11.04
CA GLN A 118 -22.50 -15.13 -10.28
C GLN A 118 -22.46 -13.66 -9.86
N VAL A 119 -21.83 -13.41 -8.73
CA VAL A 119 -21.55 -12.07 -8.24
C VAL A 119 -20.04 -11.89 -8.21
N HIS A 120 -19.55 -10.96 -9.01
CA HIS A 120 -18.14 -10.61 -9.07
C HIS A 120 -17.87 -9.41 -8.16
N PHE A 121 -16.85 -9.54 -7.31
CA PHE A 121 -16.37 -8.48 -6.44
C PHE A 121 -14.96 -8.12 -6.86
N ASP A 122 -14.73 -6.84 -7.11
CA ASP A 122 -13.38 -6.27 -7.20
C ASP A 122 -13.23 -5.24 -6.08
N ILE A 123 -12.31 -5.50 -5.16
CA ILE A 123 -12.08 -4.67 -3.98
C ILE A 123 -10.67 -4.11 -4.09
N ASN A 124 -10.60 -2.81 -4.38
CA ASN A 124 -9.36 -2.05 -4.36
C ASN A 124 -9.30 -1.25 -3.05
N ALA A 125 -8.80 -1.92 -2.01
CA ALA A 125 -8.56 -1.32 -0.70
C ALA A 125 -7.06 -0.99 -0.55
N PRO A 126 -6.71 0.12 0.12
CA PRO A 126 -5.32 0.38 0.49
C PRO A 126 -4.78 -0.76 1.36
N LYS A 127 -3.63 -1.32 0.98
CA LYS A 127 -2.97 -2.34 1.79
C LYS A 127 -2.22 -1.66 2.93
N VAL A 128 -2.74 -1.77 4.15
CA VAL A 128 -1.96 -1.49 5.36
C VAL A 128 -1.05 -2.67 5.58
N TYR A 129 0.24 -2.50 5.32
CA TYR A 129 1.24 -3.44 5.80
C TYR A 129 1.36 -3.20 7.30
N GLU A 130 0.72 -4.04 8.12
CA GLU A 130 1.10 -4.16 9.53
C GLU A 130 2.56 -4.59 9.55
N VAL A 131 3.45 -3.64 9.76
CA VAL A 131 4.84 -3.96 9.98
C VAL A 131 4.95 -4.41 11.43
N GLU A 132 4.85 -5.71 11.68
CA GLU A 132 5.25 -6.27 12.97
C GLU A 132 6.75 -6.00 13.15
N ASP A 133 7.10 -5.08 14.05
CA ASP A 133 8.48 -4.85 14.48
C ASP A 133 9.00 -6.01 15.37
N LYS A 134 8.84 -7.26 14.94
CA LYS A 134 9.56 -8.40 15.52
C LYS A 134 10.90 -8.54 14.81
N ILE A 135 11.85 -7.68 15.18
CA ILE A 135 13.24 -7.82 14.72
C ILE A 135 13.95 -8.82 15.63
N GLU A 136 13.71 -10.11 15.42
CA GLU A 136 14.49 -11.17 16.04
C GLU A 136 15.89 -11.17 15.38
N ASN A 137 16.96 -11.09 16.18
CA ASN A 137 18.35 -10.94 15.70
C ASN A 137 18.64 -9.64 14.92
N SER A 138 18.34 -8.48 15.50
CA SER A 138 18.68 -7.16 14.93
C SER A 138 20.13 -6.74 15.19
N VAL A 139 20.75 -6.01 14.25
CA VAL A 139 22.04 -5.32 14.42
C VAL A 139 21.86 -3.81 14.18
N LEU A 140 22.65 -2.99 14.88
CA LEU A 140 22.71 -1.55 14.64
C LEU A 140 23.52 -1.28 13.37
N PHE A 141 22.85 -0.96 12.27
CA PHE A 141 23.49 -0.62 11.01
C PHE A 141 23.86 0.86 10.98
N LYS A 142 25.14 1.16 10.72
CA LYS A 142 25.67 2.52 10.61
C LYS A 142 26.10 2.77 9.17
N GLY A 143 25.52 3.79 8.55
CA GLY A 143 25.79 4.13 7.15
C GLY A 143 26.13 5.60 6.97
N LYS A 144 26.85 5.90 5.89
CA LYS A 144 27.13 7.27 5.43
C LYS A 144 26.69 7.43 3.98
N VAL A 145 25.89 8.45 3.72
CA VAL A 145 25.36 8.74 2.39
C VAL A 145 26.09 9.93 1.78
N ILE A 146 26.58 9.74 0.55
CA ILE A 146 27.30 10.78 -0.21
C ILE A 146 26.72 10.94 -1.63
N ALA A 147 26.98 12.08 -2.26
CA ALA A 147 26.72 12.30 -3.68
C ALA A 147 27.79 11.62 -4.54
N ILE A 148 27.36 10.91 -5.59
CA ILE A 148 28.28 10.44 -6.62
C ILE A 148 28.95 11.63 -7.32
N GLY A 149 30.25 11.53 -7.61
CA GLY A 149 31.00 12.53 -8.36
C GLY A 149 31.49 13.76 -7.58
N GLN A 150 30.89 14.09 -6.43
CA GLN A 150 31.29 15.26 -5.63
C GLN A 150 31.81 14.91 -4.22
N GLU A 151 31.72 13.63 -3.81
CA GLU A 151 31.98 13.16 -2.44
C GLU A 151 31.28 13.98 -1.34
N GLN A 152 30.22 14.71 -1.71
CA GLN A 152 29.50 15.59 -0.81
C GLN A 152 28.62 14.76 0.13
N GLU A 153 28.68 15.05 1.42
CA GLU A 153 27.85 14.43 2.45
C GLU A 153 26.38 14.84 2.29
N LEU A 154 25.45 13.88 2.33
CA LEU A 154 24.03 14.13 2.08
C LEU A 154 23.21 14.07 3.37
N ALA A 155 22.82 15.25 3.85
CA ALA A 155 21.91 15.40 4.98
C ALA A 155 20.44 15.28 4.56
N GLY A 156 19.57 14.82 5.47
CA GLY A 156 18.13 14.77 5.23
C GLY A 156 17.66 13.64 4.30
N VAL A 157 18.53 12.67 4.00
CA VAL A 157 18.17 11.48 3.22
C VAL A 157 17.37 10.55 4.11
N LYS A 158 16.17 10.17 3.69
CA LYS A 158 15.33 9.20 4.38
C LYS A 158 15.73 7.80 3.97
N VAL A 159 16.00 6.95 4.94
CA VAL A 159 16.43 5.56 4.77
C VAL A 159 15.32 4.63 5.27
N PHE A 160 14.82 3.80 4.37
CA PHE A 160 13.79 2.80 4.61
C PHE A 160 14.36 1.41 4.41
N VAL A 161 13.91 0.45 5.21
CA VAL A 161 14.24 -0.97 5.03
C VAL A 161 12.94 -1.72 4.82
N LYS A 162 12.89 -2.54 3.76
CA LYS A 162 11.68 -3.28 3.42
C LYS A 162 11.30 -4.19 4.58
N GLY A 163 10.06 -4.05 5.05
CA GLY A 163 9.55 -4.83 6.17
C GLY A 163 9.88 -4.26 7.56
N LEU A 164 10.45 -3.05 7.65
CA LEU A 164 10.60 -2.31 8.91
C LEU A 164 9.76 -1.03 8.92
N SER A 165 9.13 -0.73 10.06
CA SER A 165 8.36 0.51 10.26
C SER A 165 9.29 1.67 10.54
N GLN A 166 10.36 1.37 11.30
CA GLN A 166 11.42 2.28 11.67
C GLN A 166 12.22 2.69 10.43
N ASN A 167 12.45 3.99 10.32
CA ASN A 167 13.27 4.60 9.29
C ASN A 167 14.27 5.54 9.97
N ALA A 168 15.35 5.85 9.26
CA ALA A 168 16.36 6.80 9.72
C ALA A 168 16.45 7.98 8.76
N THR A 169 16.89 9.13 9.26
CA THR A 169 17.22 10.29 8.42
C THR A 169 18.69 10.66 8.64
N THR A 170 19.42 10.89 7.56
CA THR A 170 20.85 11.24 7.66
C THR A 170 21.06 12.61 8.31
N ASN A 171 22.09 12.70 9.15
CA ASN A 171 22.50 13.94 9.82
C ASN A 171 23.29 14.87 8.87
N TYR A 172 23.78 16.00 9.40
CA TYR A 172 24.57 16.99 8.64
C TYR A 172 25.87 16.44 8.03
N ARG A 173 26.39 15.30 8.54
CA ARG A 173 27.57 14.60 8.02
C ARG A 173 27.22 13.47 7.06
N GLY A 174 25.94 13.35 6.70
CA GLY A 174 25.41 12.25 5.89
C GLY A 174 25.32 10.91 6.62
N GLU A 175 25.50 10.87 7.93
CA GLU A 175 25.50 9.61 8.71
C GLU A 175 24.10 9.27 9.22
N PHE A 176 23.80 7.97 9.30
CA PHE A 176 22.57 7.46 9.90
C PHE A 176 22.83 6.17 10.68
N GLU A 177 21.97 5.90 11.65
CA GLU A 177 21.95 4.64 12.40
C GLU A 177 20.53 4.07 12.40
N LEU A 178 20.39 2.78 12.10
CA LEU A 178 19.09 2.10 12.07
C LEU A 178 19.23 0.64 12.53
N LYS A 179 18.30 0.15 13.34
CA LYS A 179 18.25 -1.28 13.69
C LYS A 179 17.65 -2.06 12.54
N VAL A 180 18.37 -3.06 12.05
CA VAL A 180 17.94 -3.89 10.91
C VAL A 180 18.16 -5.38 11.22
N PRO A 181 17.36 -6.30 10.65
CA PRO A 181 17.61 -7.73 10.82
C PRO A 181 18.93 -8.14 10.15
N LYS A 182 19.61 -9.14 10.71
CA LYS A 182 20.79 -9.76 10.09
C LYS A 182 20.43 -10.42 8.75
N GLY A 183 21.38 -10.45 7.83
CA GLY A 183 21.24 -11.04 6.51
C GLY A 183 20.93 -10.03 5.41
N LYS A 184 20.36 -10.51 4.31
CA LYS A 184 20.09 -9.71 3.11
C LYS A 184 18.83 -8.87 3.31
N VAL A 185 18.99 -7.55 3.29
CA VAL A 185 17.88 -6.60 3.43
C VAL A 185 17.82 -5.68 2.22
N LEU A 186 16.60 -5.32 1.79
CA LEU A 186 16.39 -4.33 0.74
C LEU A 186 16.27 -2.95 1.38
N MET A 187 17.27 -2.08 1.14
CA MET A 187 17.32 -0.72 1.64
C MET A 187 16.96 0.27 0.54
N SER A 188 16.06 1.21 0.84
CA SER A 188 15.61 2.26 -0.06
C SER A 188 15.92 3.63 0.54
N LEU A 189 16.64 4.47 -0.20
CA LEU A 189 17.02 5.82 0.18
C LEU A 189 16.28 6.82 -0.70
N SER A 190 15.68 7.84 -0.09
CA SER A 190 14.97 8.91 -0.80
C SER A 190 15.36 10.30 -0.32
N HIS A 191 15.47 11.22 -1.28
CA HIS A 191 15.78 12.62 -1.05
C HIS A 191 15.10 13.50 -2.12
N SER A 192 14.86 14.77 -1.81
CA SER A 192 14.22 15.71 -2.73
C SER A 192 15.05 15.96 -4.00
N SER A 193 16.37 16.12 -3.86
CA SER A 193 17.31 16.45 -4.94
C SER A 193 18.09 15.28 -5.56
N TYR A 194 17.91 14.04 -5.08
CA TYR A 194 18.65 12.86 -5.56
C TYR A 194 17.70 11.72 -5.97
N ASN A 195 18.09 10.92 -6.95
CA ASN A 195 17.31 9.76 -7.40
C ASN A 195 17.12 8.77 -6.25
N THR A 196 15.94 8.17 -6.16
CA THR A 196 15.69 7.10 -5.21
C THR A 196 16.61 5.92 -5.52
N LEU A 197 17.33 5.44 -4.51
CA LEU A 197 18.21 4.29 -4.61
C LEU A 197 17.60 3.13 -3.84
N SER A 198 17.41 1.99 -4.49
CA SER A 198 17.02 0.74 -3.83
C SER A 198 18.07 -0.32 -4.11
N GLN A 199 18.68 -0.86 -3.06
CA GLN A 199 19.73 -1.87 -3.19
C GLN A 199 19.63 -2.92 -2.08
N GLU A 200 20.07 -4.13 -2.39
CA GLU A 200 20.22 -5.21 -1.41
C GLU A 200 21.55 -5.03 -0.66
N ILE A 201 21.49 -5.05 0.66
CA ILE A 201 22.65 -4.93 1.54
C ILE A 201 22.72 -6.19 2.41
N GLU A 202 23.89 -6.78 2.50
CA GLU A 202 24.17 -7.89 3.41
C GLU A 202 24.62 -7.34 4.77
N VAL A 203 23.80 -7.55 5.79
CA VAL A 203 24.05 -7.09 7.16
C VAL A 203 24.63 -8.23 7.96
N ASN A 204 25.88 -8.07 8.38
CA ASN A 204 26.62 -9.02 9.21
C ASN A 204 26.81 -8.48 10.65
N ASP A 205 27.39 -9.30 11.53
CA ASP A 205 27.53 -9.02 12.96
C ASP A 205 28.59 -7.97 13.31
N ASP A 206 29.36 -7.49 12.35
CA ASP A 206 30.44 -6.54 12.61
C ASP A 206 29.90 -5.13 12.85
N GLU A 207 29.88 -4.75 14.13
CA GLU A 207 29.36 -3.50 14.72
C GLU A 207 29.99 -2.19 14.16
N GLN A 208 30.87 -2.24 13.16
CA GLN A 208 31.75 -1.11 12.81
C GLN A 208 32.01 -0.87 11.31
N VAL A 209 31.38 -1.58 10.38
CA VAL A 209 31.58 -1.27 8.95
C VAL A 209 30.72 -0.06 8.59
N PHE A 210 31.34 1.13 8.49
CA PHE A 210 30.69 2.30 7.91
C PHE A 210 30.40 2.05 6.43
N HIS A 211 29.16 1.72 6.10
CA HIS A 211 28.76 1.52 4.71
C HIS A 211 28.61 2.87 4.01
N LYS A 212 29.50 3.16 3.06
CA LYS A 212 29.41 4.32 2.18
C LYS A 212 28.41 4.02 1.06
N ILE A 213 27.31 4.76 1.03
CA ILE A 213 26.24 4.64 0.03
C ILE A 213 26.24 5.90 -0.83
N SER A 214 26.33 5.75 -2.14
CA SER A 214 26.40 6.88 -3.08
C SER A 214 25.07 7.07 -3.80
N MET A 215 24.50 8.28 -3.74
CA MET A 215 23.29 8.64 -4.48
C MET A 215 23.59 9.50 -5.71
N VAL A 216 22.80 9.33 -6.76
CA VAL A 216 22.91 10.08 -8.02
C VAL A 216 22.00 11.32 -7.96
N PRO A 217 22.49 12.54 -8.24
CA PRO A 217 21.66 13.74 -8.32
C PRO A 217 20.51 13.60 -9.34
N LYS A 218 19.35 14.18 -9.02
CA LYS A 218 18.27 14.31 -10.02
C LYS A 218 18.72 15.30 -11.09
N GLY A 219 18.75 14.85 -12.34
CA GLY A 219 19.23 15.66 -13.48
C GLY A 219 20.54 15.17 -14.11
N LEU A 220 21.21 14.18 -13.52
CA LEU A 220 22.13 13.32 -14.25
C LEU A 220 21.25 12.25 -14.94
N GLU A 221 20.85 12.49 -16.19
CA GLU A 221 20.07 11.53 -16.99
C GLU A 221 20.82 10.21 -17.15
N LEU A 222 20.09 9.09 -17.07
CA LEU A 222 20.58 7.80 -17.55
C LEU A 222 20.59 7.85 -19.08
N GLU A 223 21.66 7.37 -19.71
CA GLU A 223 21.70 7.20 -21.17
C GLU A 223 20.50 6.36 -21.63
N ASP A 224 19.82 6.82 -22.68
CA ASP A 224 18.65 6.16 -23.26
C ASP A 224 18.95 4.68 -23.55
N PHE A 225 18.18 3.78 -22.95
CA PHE A 225 18.19 2.38 -23.34
C PHE A 225 17.43 2.25 -24.67
N ILE A 226 18.14 2.38 -25.79
CA ILE A 226 17.57 2.07 -27.10
C ILE A 226 17.29 0.57 -27.14
N VAL A 227 16.04 0.19 -26.91
CA VAL A 227 15.57 -1.16 -27.20
C VAL A 227 15.54 -1.27 -28.73
N LEU A 228 16.62 -1.75 -29.32
CA LEU A 228 16.56 -2.28 -30.68
C LEU A 228 15.71 -3.55 -30.60
N ALA A 229 14.40 -3.40 -30.76
CA ALA A 229 13.52 -4.55 -30.93
C ALA A 229 14.10 -5.40 -32.08
N PRO A 230 14.48 -6.66 -31.83
CA PRO A 230 15.00 -7.49 -32.89
C PRO A 230 13.88 -7.69 -33.92
N ARG A 231 14.08 -7.20 -35.14
CA ARG A 231 13.21 -7.53 -36.27
C ARG A 231 13.19 -9.06 -36.39
N GLN A 232 12.05 -9.68 -36.12
CA GLN A 232 11.79 -11.06 -36.50
C GLN A 232 12.02 -11.15 -38.01
N ARG A 233 13.12 -11.79 -38.43
CA ARG A 233 13.26 -12.24 -39.82
C ARG A 233 12.18 -13.28 -40.06
N GLY A 234 11.41 -13.11 -41.13
CA GLY A 234 10.58 -14.18 -41.68
C GLY A 234 9.09 -14.06 -41.35
N SER A 235 8.42 -13.06 -41.92
CA SER A 235 6.98 -13.17 -42.12
C SER A 235 6.58 -12.46 -43.41
N VAL A 236 5.79 -13.16 -44.23
CA VAL A 236 5.21 -12.85 -45.54
C VAL A 236 6.08 -13.10 -46.79
N GLU A 237 7.30 -12.59 -46.94
CA GLU A 237 8.06 -12.76 -48.20
C GLU A 237 8.59 -14.19 -48.44
N GLU A 238 8.94 -14.93 -47.39
CA GLU A 238 9.49 -16.29 -47.50
C GLU A 238 8.44 -17.30 -48.00
N LEU A 239 7.15 -17.07 -47.70
CA LEU A 239 6.04 -17.86 -48.21
C LEU A 239 5.80 -17.62 -49.72
N ILE A 240 6.17 -16.46 -50.25
CA ILE A 240 6.05 -16.17 -51.69
C ILE A 240 7.12 -16.95 -52.47
N GLN A 241 8.35 -17.05 -51.94
CA GLN A 241 9.43 -17.83 -52.57
C GLN A 241 9.13 -19.34 -52.57
N VAL A 242 8.55 -19.89 -51.49
CA VAL A 242 8.15 -21.31 -51.45
C VAL A 242 7.07 -21.63 -52.50
N ARG A 243 6.12 -20.72 -52.74
CA ARG A 243 5.10 -20.93 -53.79
C ARG A 243 5.68 -20.83 -55.19
N GLN A 244 6.59 -19.89 -55.46
CA GLN A 244 7.20 -19.77 -56.79
C GLN A 244 8.06 -20.98 -57.16
N ASN A 245 8.70 -21.64 -56.17
CA ASN A 245 9.50 -22.83 -56.43
C ASN A 245 8.64 -24.09 -56.70
N SER A 246 7.39 -24.12 -56.21
CA SER A 246 6.46 -25.24 -56.46
C SER A 246 5.94 -25.24 -57.91
N THR A 247 5.70 -24.06 -58.50
CA THR A 247 5.17 -23.97 -59.86
C THR A 247 6.18 -24.42 -60.93
N ASN A 248 7.49 -24.25 -60.70
CA ASN A 248 8.54 -24.65 -61.66
C ASN A 248 8.82 -26.17 -61.69
N VAL A 249 8.46 -26.92 -60.65
CA VAL A 249 8.77 -28.37 -60.57
C VAL A 249 7.74 -29.23 -61.32
N ALA A 250 6.55 -28.68 -61.62
CA ALA A 250 5.51 -29.40 -62.37
C ALA A 250 5.83 -29.53 -63.88
N ASP A 251 6.64 -28.62 -64.47
CA ASP A 251 6.91 -28.61 -65.90
C ASP A 251 8.01 -29.60 -66.34
N VAL A 252 8.93 -29.98 -65.45
CA VAL A 252 10.04 -30.87 -65.81
C VAL A 252 9.61 -32.35 -65.91
N MET A 253 8.56 -32.77 -65.19
CA MET A 253 8.04 -34.14 -65.30
C MET A 253 7.17 -34.36 -66.56
N SER A 254 6.59 -33.30 -67.13
CA SER A 254 5.82 -33.39 -68.39
C SER A 254 6.73 -33.47 -69.62
N ALA A 255 7.92 -32.85 -69.58
CA ALA A 255 8.87 -32.90 -70.70
C ALA A 255 9.57 -34.27 -70.83
N GLU A 256 9.87 -34.94 -69.71
CA GLU A 256 10.47 -36.28 -69.70
C GLU A 256 9.49 -37.38 -70.18
N GLN A 257 8.18 -37.23 -69.94
CA GLN A 257 7.15 -38.16 -70.40
C GLN A 257 6.76 -37.97 -71.88
N MET A 258 7.04 -36.82 -72.49
CA MET A 258 6.79 -36.54 -73.91
C MET A 258 7.98 -36.89 -74.83
N SER A 259 9.15 -37.22 -74.25
CA SER A 259 10.37 -37.55 -75.01
C SER A 259 10.59 -39.06 -75.19
N LYS A 260 9.58 -39.90 -74.95
CA LYS A 260 9.64 -41.34 -75.21
C LYS A 260 8.68 -41.78 -76.30
#